data_AF-A0A7D7V9Y9-F1
#
_entry.id   AF-A0A7D7V9Y9-F1
#
_cell.length_a   1.000
_cell.length_b   1.000
_cell.length_c   1.000
_cell.angle_alpha   90.00
_cell.angle_beta   90.00
_cell.angle_gamma   90.00
#
_symmetry.space_group_name_H-M   'P 1'
#
loop_
_entity.id
_entity.type
_entity.pdbx_description
1 polymer ?
#
loop_
_entity_poly.entity_id
_entity_poly.type
_entity_poly.pdbx_seq_one_letter_code
_entity_poly.pdbx_strand_id
1 'polypeptide(L)'
;MTEKKLGFNPDDLVLTKQDVLEMLENIQKRWEQNKKNNWKLILSITGMKAYISFSSDETIKAIWSEIVKGFNEMLIENSLAIAKGDGESWAETFEKIKKNKKDFS
;
A
#
# COMPACT_ATOMS: atom_id res chain seq x y z
N MET A 1 2.75 -17.80 31.73
CA MET A 1 2.01 -17.11 30.65
C MET A 1 3.04 -16.44 29.78
N THR A 2 3.33 -17.00 28.62
CA THR A 2 4.23 -16.38 27.64
C THR A 2 3.41 -15.31 26.90
N GLU A 3 3.77 -14.04 27.08
CA GLU A 3 3.26 -12.96 26.24
C GLU A 3 3.49 -13.32 24.78
N LYS A 4 2.39 -13.56 24.05
CA LYS A 4 2.42 -13.72 22.61
C LYS A 4 2.79 -12.34 22.07
N LYS A 5 4.06 -12.14 21.70
CA LYS A 5 4.50 -10.92 21.02
C LYS A 5 3.55 -10.71 19.84
N LEU A 6 2.69 -9.69 19.93
CA LEU A 6 1.98 -9.10 18.78
C LEU A 6 3.01 -8.34 17.93
N GLY A 7 4.07 -9.04 17.54
CA GLY A 7 5.04 -8.56 16.58
C GLY A 7 4.48 -8.90 15.21
N PHE A 8 3.94 -7.90 14.54
CA PHE A 8 3.77 -7.98 13.08
C PHE A 8 5.10 -8.46 12.49
N ASN A 9 5.13 -9.67 11.95
CA ASN A 9 6.30 -10.19 11.25
C ASN A 9 6.14 -9.84 9.77
N PRO A 10 6.87 -8.86 9.23
CA PRO A 10 6.76 -8.48 7.82
C PRO A 10 7.14 -9.64 6.89
N ASP A 11 7.95 -10.58 7.38
CA ASP A 11 8.31 -11.80 6.64
C ASP A 11 7.14 -12.76 6.46
N ASP A 12 6.05 -12.65 7.23
CA ASP A 12 4.83 -13.43 7.03
C ASP A 12 3.95 -12.84 5.91
N LEU A 13 4.20 -11.58 5.52
CA LEU A 13 3.61 -10.92 4.36
C LEU A 13 4.48 -11.15 3.12
N VAL A 14 4.76 -12.42 2.80
CA VAL A 14 5.46 -12.78 1.56
C VAL A 14 4.54 -12.50 0.39
N LEU A 15 4.45 -11.22 -0.01
CA LEU A 15 3.85 -10.83 -1.27
C LEU A 15 4.70 -11.47 -2.36
N THR A 16 4.07 -12.32 -3.17
CA THR A 16 4.70 -12.86 -4.35
C THR A 16 4.82 -11.76 -5.39
N LYS A 17 5.73 -11.94 -6.34
CA LYS A 17 5.80 -11.09 -7.53
C LYS A 17 4.45 -10.97 -8.23
N GLN A 18 3.68 -12.07 -8.26
CA GLN A 18 2.38 -12.10 -8.89
C GLN A 18 1.35 -11.23 -8.15
N ASP A 19 1.35 -11.23 -6.81
CA ASP A 19 0.44 -10.40 -6.00
C ASP A 19 0.69 -8.91 -6.29
N VAL A 20 1.95 -8.52 -6.40
CA VAL A 20 2.33 -7.15 -6.76
C VAL A 20 1.85 -6.79 -8.17
N LEU A 21 2.08 -7.67 -9.15
CA LEU A 21 1.65 -7.43 -10.53
C LEU A 21 0.14 -7.30 -10.63
N GLU A 22 -0.61 -8.12 -9.91
CA GLU A 22 -2.07 -8.06 -9.87
C GLU A 22 -2.57 -6.76 -9.21
N MET A 23 -1.94 -6.32 -8.13
CA MET A 23 -2.23 -5.04 -7.51
C MET A 23 -2.04 -3.88 -8.52
N LEU A 24 -0.92 -3.87 -9.25
CA LEU A 24 -0.63 -2.84 -10.25
C LEU A 24 -1.59 -2.91 -11.44
N GLU A 25 -1.96 -4.11 -11.88
CA GLU A 25 -2.97 -4.32 -12.92
C GLU A 25 -4.33 -3.70 -12.52
N ASN A 26 -4.75 -3.93 -11.28
CA ASN A 26 -6.01 -3.39 -10.77
C ASN A 26 -5.99 -1.86 -10.68
N ILE A 27 -4.85 -1.25 -10.34
CA ILE A 27 -4.67 0.22 -10.38
C ILE A 27 -4.76 0.73 -11.82
N GLN A 28 -4.07 0.07 -12.75
CA GLN A 28 -4.06 0.45 -14.17
C GLN A 28 -5.48 0.42 -14.75
N LYS A 29 -6.25 -0.65 -14.51
CA LYS A 29 -7.65 -0.79 -14.96
C LYS A 29 -8.54 0.36 -14.51
N ARG A 30 -8.38 0.85 -13.27
CA ARG A 30 -9.14 2.02 -12.78
C ARG A 30 -8.78 3.28 -13.55
N TRP A 31 -7.49 3.49 -13.84
CA TRP A 31 -7.06 4.67 -14.57
C TRP A 31 -7.43 4.64 -16.05
N GLU A 32 -7.50 3.45 -16.65
CA GLU A 32 -7.91 3.27 -18.05
C GLU A 32 -9.37 3.71 -18.30
N GLN A 33 -10.23 3.71 -17.28
CA GLN A 33 -11.59 4.26 -17.38
C GLN A 33 -11.58 5.76 -17.76
N ASN A 34 -10.51 6.50 -17.46
CA ASN A 34 -10.29 7.87 -17.92
C ASN A 34 -8.89 8.03 -18.55
N LYS A 35 -8.62 7.21 -19.58
CA LYS A 35 -7.31 7.12 -20.24
C LYS A 35 -6.74 8.46 -20.69
N LYS A 36 -7.56 9.37 -21.24
CA LYS A 36 -7.08 10.67 -21.76
C LYS A 36 -6.45 11.53 -20.67
N ASN A 37 -7.04 11.55 -19.47
CA ASN A 37 -6.51 12.34 -18.36
C ASN A 37 -5.40 11.61 -17.61
N ASN A 38 -5.42 10.27 -17.62
CA ASN A 38 -4.49 9.43 -16.87
C ASN A 38 -3.33 8.87 -17.68
N TRP A 39 -3.11 9.30 -18.92
CA TRP A 39 -2.16 8.65 -19.84
C TRP A 39 -0.73 8.55 -19.29
N LYS A 40 -0.25 9.57 -18.57
CA LYS A 40 1.06 9.54 -17.91
C LYS A 40 1.10 8.51 -16.79
N LEU A 41 0.04 8.41 -15.99
CA LEU A 41 -0.07 7.43 -14.91
C LEU A 41 -0.10 6.00 -15.45
N ILE A 42 -0.84 5.79 -16.55
CA ILE A 42 -0.91 4.50 -17.25
C ILE A 42 0.46 4.12 -17.82
N LEU A 43 1.19 5.06 -18.40
CA LEU A 43 2.55 4.81 -18.89
C LEU A 43 3.50 4.44 -17.74
N SER A 44 3.45 5.18 -16.64
CA SER A 44 4.29 4.91 -15.46
C SER A 44 4.01 3.53 -14.87
N ILE A 45 2.74 3.14 -14.69
CA ILE A 45 2.41 1.84 -14.12
C ILE A 45 2.72 0.68 -15.08
N THR A 46 2.61 0.91 -16.39
CA THR A 46 3.07 -0.05 -17.40
C THR A 46 4.58 -0.28 -17.29
N GLY A 47 5.36 0.79 -17.12
CA GLY A 47 6.81 0.72 -16.88
C GLY A 47 7.16 -0.04 -15.59
N MET A 48 6.45 0.24 -14.50
CA MET A 48 6.64 -0.48 -13.23
C MET A 48 6.35 -1.98 -13.37
N LYS A 49 5.24 -2.34 -14.02
CA LYS A 49 4.90 -3.75 -14.30
C LYS A 49 5.98 -4.43 -15.13
N ALA A 50 6.51 -3.77 -16.16
CA ALA A 50 7.60 -4.31 -16.96
C ALA A 50 8.85 -4.56 -16.11
N TYR A 51 9.29 -3.58 -15.32
CA TYR A 51 10.42 -3.73 -14.40
C TYR A 51 10.24 -4.92 -13.44
N ILE A 52 9.07 -5.05 -12.84
CA ILE A 52 8.76 -6.14 -11.91
C ILE A 52 8.78 -7.48 -12.64
N SER A 53 8.17 -7.57 -13.82
CA SER A 53 8.14 -8.79 -14.65
C SER A 53 9.54 -9.27 -15.03
N PHE A 54 10.51 -8.37 -15.24
CA PHE A 54 11.90 -8.73 -15.55
C PHE A 54 12.77 -9.03 -14.32
N SER A 55 12.35 -8.63 -13.13
CA SER A 55 13.12 -8.82 -11.89
C SER A 55 12.88 -10.22 -11.29
N SER A 56 13.83 -10.71 -10.49
CA SER A 56 13.68 -11.98 -9.77
C SER A 56 12.68 -11.86 -8.62
N ASP A 57 12.07 -12.98 -8.23
CA ASP A 57 11.10 -13.03 -7.13
C ASP A 57 11.75 -12.61 -5.81
N GLU A 58 13.01 -12.97 -5.56
CA GLU A 58 13.74 -12.56 -4.36
C GLU A 58 13.97 -11.05 -4.32
N THR A 59 14.30 -10.46 -5.47
CA THR A 59 14.52 -9.01 -5.60
C THR A 59 13.24 -8.24 -5.32
N ILE A 60 12.14 -8.68 -5.94
CA ILE A 60 10.82 -8.07 -5.77
C ILE A 60 10.35 -8.23 -4.33
N LYS A 61 10.47 -9.43 -3.74
CA LYS A 61 10.13 -9.66 -2.34
C LYS A 61 10.89 -8.70 -1.42
N ALA A 62 12.21 -8.59 -1.57
CA ALA A 62 13.01 -7.70 -0.72
C ALA A 62 12.62 -6.22 -0.84
N ILE A 63 12.49 -5.71 -2.08
CA ILE A 63 12.14 -4.31 -2.32
C ILE A 63 10.73 -4.00 -1.80
N TRP A 64 9.75 -4.88 -2.06
CA TRP A 64 8.38 -4.65 -1.63
C TRP A 64 8.20 -4.74 -0.12
N SER A 65 8.92 -5.64 0.55
CA SER A 65 8.94 -5.69 2.02
C SER A 65 9.37 -4.36 2.63
N GLU A 66 10.43 -3.73 2.11
CA GLU A 66 10.89 -2.42 2.57
C GLU A 66 9.87 -1.31 2.27
N ILE A 67 9.25 -1.31 1.09
CA ILE A 67 8.20 -0.36 0.73
C ILE A 67 7.01 -0.46 1.70
N VAL A 68 6.51 -1.67 1.96
CA VAL A 68 5.37 -1.89 2.87
C VAL A 68 5.71 -1.46 4.30
N LYS A 69 6.91 -1.81 4.77
CA LYS A 69 7.39 -1.40 6.08
C LYS A 69 7.43 0.13 6.23
N GLY A 70 8.04 0.83 5.27
CA GLY A 70 8.09 2.29 5.26
C GLY A 70 6.70 2.94 5.19
N PHE A 71 5.79 2.39 4.39
CA PHE A 71 4.39 2.87 4.37
C PHE A 71 3.70 2.68 5.72
N ASN A 72 3.88 1.54 6.38
CA ASN A 72 3.30 1.30 7.70
C ASN A 72 3.86 2.26 8.75
N GLU A 73 5.18 2.50 8.75
CA GLU A 73 5.83 3.47 9.63
C GLU A 73 5.25 4.89 9.42
N MET A 74 5.16 5.35 8.17
CA MET A 74 4.56 6.65 7.84
C MET A 74 3.09 6.74 8.26
N LEU A 75 2.31 5.68 8.10
CA LEU A 75 0.91 5.66 8.54
C LEU A 75 0.83 5.78 10.06
N ILE A 76 1.63 5.01 10.80
CA ILE A 76 1.71 5.06 12.26
C ILE A 76 2.12 6.45 12.73
N GLU A 77 3.18 7.03 12.16
CA GLU A 77 3.65 8.37 12.52
C GLU A 77 2.59 9.44 12.28
N ASN A 78 1.96 9.44 11.10
CA ASN A 78 0.89 10.39 10.77
C ASN A 78 -0.28 10.27 11.76
N SER A 79 -0.69 9.05 12.09
CA SER A 79 -1.79 8.83 13.04
C SER A 79 -1.42 9.20 14.48
N LEU A 80 -0.18 8.99 14.93
CA LEU A 80 0.29 9.49 16.22
C LEU A 80 0.33 11.01 16.27
N ALA A 81 0.69 11.67 15.16
CA ALA A 81 0.65 13.12 15.04
C ALA A 81 -0.78 13.66 15.14
N ILE A 82 -1.75 13.01 14.48
CA ILE A 82 -3.19 13.37 14.57
C ILE A 82 -3.70 13.18 16.00
N ALA A 83 -3.43 12.03 16.64
CA ALA A 83 -3.89 11.77 18.00
C ALA A 83 -3.29 12.74 19.03
N LYS A 84 -2.04 13.18 18.82
CA LYS A 84 -1.37 14.18 19.67
C LYS A 84 -1.82 15.62 19.39
N GLY A 85 -2.19 15.93 18.15
CA GLY A 85 -2.58 17.26 17.69
C GLY A 85 -4.05 17.60 17.93
N ASP A 86 -4.95 16.64 17.68
CA ASP A 86 -6.41 16.85 17.70
C ASP A 86 -7.11 16.13 18.86
N GLY A 87 -6.39 15.34 19.67
CA GLY A 87 -6.96 14.61 20.82
C GLY A 87 -7.92 13.48 20.44
N GLU A 88 -8.02 13.14 19.16
CA GLU A 88 -8.89 12.08 18.65
C GLU A 88 -8.27 10.69 18.82
N SER A 89 -9.13 9.71 19.10
CA SER A 89 -8.75 8.31 19.23
C SER A 89 -8.57 7.64 17.87
N TRP A 90 -7.75 6.58 17.83
CA TRP A 90 -7.51 5.75 16.65
C TRP A 90 -8.78 5.26 15.96
N ALA A 91 -9.82 4.93 16.73
CA ALA A 91 -11.10 4.47 16.20
C ALA A 91 -11.81 5.56 15.38
N GLU A 92 -11.71 6.83 15.79
CA GLU A 92 -12.35 7.96 15.13
C GLU A 92 -11.65 8.30 13.81
N THR A 93 -10.31 8.25 13.76
CA THR A 93 -9.55 8.46 12.53
C THR A 93 -9.82 7.36 11.49
N PHE A 94 -9.85 6.08 11.89
CA PHE A 94 -10.14 4.98 10.96
C PHE A 94 -11.59 5.00 10.45
N GLU A 95 -12.56 5.35 11.30
CA GLU A 95 -13.96 5.52 10.86
C GLU A 95 -14.11 6.70 9.89
N LYS A 96 -13.38 7.81 10.08
CA LYS A 96 -13.34 8.91 9.10
C LYS A 96 -12.76 8.48 7.76
N ILE A 97 -11.63 7.77 7.75
CA ILE A 97 -11.01 7.25 6.51
C ILE A 97 -11.96 6.29 5.79
N LYS A 98 -12.60 5.38 6.54
CA LYS A 98 -13.56 4.41 6.00
C LYS A 98 -14.81 5.09 5.43
N LYS A 99 -15.32 6.14 6.09
CA LYS A 99 -16.46 6.94 5.63
C LYS A 99 -16.13 7.71 4.35
N ASN A 100 -14.93 8.27 4.24
CA ASN A 100 -14.48 9.02 3.07
C ASN A 100 -14.05 8.12 1.90
N LYS A 101 -13.91 6.80 2.10
CA LYS A 101 -13.64 5.83 1.01
C LYS A 101 -14.82 5.70 0.01
N LYS A 102 -16.01 6.18 0.36
CA LYS A 102 -17.18 6.28 -0.54
C LYS A 102 -17.05 7.37 -1.61
N ASP A 103 -16.11 8.30 -1.48
CA ASP A 103 -15.95 9.42 -2.41
C ASP A 103 -14.92 9.15 -3.52
N PHE A 104 -14.32 7.94 -3.53
CA PHE A 104 -13.34 7.51 -4.53
C PHE A 104 -13.78 6.25 -5.32
N SER A 105 -15.03 5.82 -5.16
CA SER A 105 -15.69 4.79 -5.99
C SER A 105 -16.69 5.43 -6.93
#